data_AF-A0AAW6SYZ9-F1
#
_entry.id   AF-A0AAW6SYZ9-F1
#
_cell.length_a   1.000
_cell.length_b   1.000
_cell.length_c   1.000
_cell.angle_alpha   90.00
_cell.angle_beta   90.00
_cell.angle_gamma   90.00
#
_symmetry.space_group_name_H-M   'P 1'
#
loop_
_entity.id
_entity.type
_entity.pdbx_description
1 polymer ?
#
loop_
_entity_poly.entity_id
_entity_poly.type
_entity_poly.pdbx_seq_one_letter_code
_entity_poly.pdbx_strand_id
1 'polypeptide(L)'
;MYTGLRIKVTVKKDFLQMINEINKEESYFSDYVDQFSFLANFAKLKRSELIPSGISAYMPTGWEIGEYPNEQATDGFERQFNIDTGFWAFQCCLKNYDNVVEHFLTDVLANIIESSEHIETKLEEDDESKLFEYVNGEIVRVDFK
;
A
#
# COMPACT_ATOMS: atom_id res chain seq x y z
N MET A 1 3.69 3.38 -16.66
CA MET A 1 3.25 4.58 -15.94
C MET A 1 3.48 4.36 -14.46
N TYR A 2 3.63 5.44 -13.71
CA TYR A 2 3.67 5.38 -12.25
C TYR A 2 2.25 5.34 -11.66
N THR A 3 2.11 4.67 -10.53
CA THR A 3 0.88 4.65 -9.73
C THR A 3 1.24 5.00 -8.31
N GLY A 4 0.63 6.07 -7.80
CA GLY A 4 0.65 6.41 -6.39
C GLY A 4 -0.36 5.54 -5.64
N LEU A 5 0.02 5.15 -4.42
CA LEU A 5 -0.78 4.36 -3.49
C LEU A 5 -0.77 5.06 -2.12
N ARG A 6 -1.96 5.27 -1.54
CA ARG A 6 -2.18 5.83 -0.19
C ARG A 6 -3.04 4.87 0.61
N ILE A 7 -2.53 4.42 1.76
CA ILE A 7 -3.16 3.41 2.61
C ILE A 7 -3.23 3.91 4.05
N LYS A 8 -4.40 3.72 4.68
CA LYS A 8 -4.62 3.73 6.13
C LYS A 8 -5.57 2.61 6.48
N VAL A 9 -5.08 1.60 7.17
CA VAL A 9 -5.82 0.36 7.47
C VAL A 9 -5.49 -0.14 8.86
N THR A 10 -6.34 -1.01 9.37
CA THR A 10 -6.02 -1.84 10.54
C THR A 10 -5.70 -3.25 10.07
N VAL A 11 -4.51 -3.76 10.40
CA VAL A 11 -4.01 -5.09 10.04
C VAL A 11 -4.52 -6.13 11.04
N LYS A 12 -4.90 -7.33 10.56
CA LYS A 12 -5.29 -8.47 11.41
C LYS A 12 -4.12 -8.90 12.28
N LYS A 13 -4.46 -9.36 13.49
CA LYS A 13 -3.48 -9.81 14.51
C LYS A 13 -2.43 -10.79 13.99
N ASP A 14 -2.84 -11.73 13.13
CA ASP A 14 -1.98 -12.79 12.62
C ASP A 14 -0.87 -12.27 11.68
N PHE A 15 -0.98 -11.04 11.18
CA PHE A 15 -0.04 -10.44 10.22
C PHE A 15 0.76 -9.27 10.79
N LEU A 16 0.56 -8.90 12.06
CA LEU A 16 1.18 -7.72 12.66
C LEU A 16 2.72 -7.77 12.61
N GLN A 17 3.31 -8.94 12.90
CA GLN A 17 4.76 -9.09 12.88
C GLN A 17 5.32 -8.91 11.46
N MET A 18 4.69 -9.55 10.47
CA MET A 18 5.06 -9.41 9.06
C MET A 18 5.03 -7.95 8.62
N ILE A 19 3.95 -7.23 8.91
CA ILE A 19 3.83 -5.83 8.50
C ILE A 19 4.80 -4.93 9.27
N ASN A 20 5.10 -5.20 10.54
CA ASN A 20 6.09 -4.45 11.29
C ASN A 20 7.49 -4.53 10.65
N GLU A 21 7.92 -5.73 10.26
CA GLU A 21 9.23 -5.95 9.62
C GLU A 21 9.29 -5.34 8.23
N ILE A 22 8.24 -5.52 7.42
CA ILE A 22 8.13 -4.91 6.08
C ILE A 22 8.13 -3.37 6.19
N ASN A 23 7.41 -2.80 7.15
CA ASN A 23 7.32 -1.35 7.36
C ASN A 23 8.68 -0.74 7.76
N LYS A 24 9.54 -1.51 8.43
CA LYS A 24 10.91 -1.13 8.81
C LYS A 24 11.95 -1.42 7.73
N GLU A 25 11.53 -1.98 6.59
CA GLU A 25 12.42 -2.45 5.52
C GLU A 25 13.38 -3.57 5.96
N GLU A 26 12.99 -4.34 6.98
CA GLU A 26 13.75 -5.50 7.48
C GLU A 26 13.44 -6.78 6.70
N SER A 27 12.32 -6.82 5.98
CA SER A 27 11.84 -7.96 5.19
C SER A 27 10.92 -7.51 4.03
N TYR A 28 10.62 -8.43 3.12
CA TYR A 28 9.67 -8.26 2.02
C TYR A 28 8.57 -9.32 2.08
N PHE A 29 7.44 -9.08 1.39
CA PHE A 29 6.37 -10.07 1.27
C PHE A 29 6.85 -11.44 0.72
N SER A 30 7.91 -11.46 -0.08
CA SER A 30 8.52 -12.70 -0.58
C SER A 30 9.07 -13.61 0.51
N ASP A 31 9.54 -13.05 1.61
CA ASP A 31 10.16 -13.81 2.70
C ASP A 31 9.12 -14.59 3.52
N TYR A 32 7.85 -14.21 3.35
CA TYR A 32 6.71 -14.76 4.09
C TYR A 32 5.87 -15.76 3.29
N VAL A 33 6.25 -16.08 2.05
CA VAL A 33 5.47 -16.95 1.16
C VAL A 33 5.27 -18.36 1.73
N ASP A 34 6.27 -18.91 2.43
CA ASP A 34 6.18 -20.23 3.05
C ASP A 34 5.18 -20.26 4.22
N GLN A 35 4.99 -19.12 4.91
CA GLN A 35 4.03 -18.98 5.99
C GLN A 35 2.63 -18.61 5.48
N PHE A 36 2.57 -17.79 4.43
CA PHE A 36 1.34 -17.21 3.90
C PHE A 36 1.27 -17.40 2.39
N SER A 37 0.69 -18.53 1.97
CA SER A 37 0.69 -18.95 0.56
C SER A 37 -0.03 -17.98 -0.39
N PHE A 38 -0.93 -17.12 0.11
CA PHE A 38 -1.60 -16.10 -0.71
C PHE A 38 -0.61 -15.05 -1.27
N LEU A 39 0.57 -14.90 -0.66
CA LEU A 39 1.63 -13.99 -1.13
C LEU A 39 2.36 -14.51 -2.38
N ALA A 40 2.23 -15.80 -2.72
CA ALA A 40 3.08 -16.44 -3.72
C ALA A 40 2.97 -15.85 -5.13
N ASN A 41 1.82 -15.30 -5.52
CA ASN A 41 1.64 -14.64 -6.80
C ASN A 41 2.23 -13.23 -6.77
N PHE A 42 1.87 -12.45 -5.74
CA PHE A 42 2.34 -11.09 -5.56
C PHE A 42 3.87 -11.01 -5.46
N ALA A 43 4.50 -11.92 -4.71
CA ALA A 43 5.95 -11.96 -4.50
C ALA A 43 6.77 -12.20 -5.79
N LYS A 44 6.14 -12.70 -6.87
CA LYS A 44 6.80 -12.89 -8.18
C LYS A 44 6.71 -11.66 -9.07
N LEU A 45 5.85 -10.71 -8.72
CA LEU A 45 5.65 -9.51 -9.51
C LEU A 45 6.83 -8.57 -9.33
N LYS A 46 7.26 -7.98 -10.44
CA LYS A 46 8.34 -6.99 -10.44
C LYS A 46 7.89 -5.76 -9.66
N ARG A 47 8.77 -5.24 -8.78
CA ARG A 47 8.50 -4.08 -7.91
C ARG A 47 7.54 -4.36 -6.76
N SER A 48 7.15 -5.60 -6.51
CA SER A 48 6.35 -5.95 -5.32
C SER A 48 7.08 -5.60 -4.02
N GLU A 49 8.41 -5.66 -4.04
CA GLU A 49 9.30 -5.27 -2.94
C GLU A 49 9.28 -3.77 -2.61
N LEU A 50 8.73 -2.94 -3.52
CA LEU A 50 8.62 -1.50 -3.32
C LEU A 50 7.33 -1.08 -2.61
N ILE A 51 6.47 -2.00 -2.19
CA ILE A 51 5.33 -1.66 -1.34
C ILE A 51 5.68 -2.10 0.09
N PRO A 52 5.72 -1.20 1.09
CA PRO A 52 5.23 0.19 1.11
C PRO A 52 6.30 1.27 0.91
N SER A 53 7.52 0.94 0.48
CA SER A 53 8.70 1.83 0.52
C SER A 53 9.03 2.58 -0.79
N GLY A 54 8.21 2.44 -1.82
CA GLY A 54 8.46 2.94 -3.16
C GLY A 54 8.58 4.46 -3.22
N ILE A 55 9.64 4.94 -3.86
CA ILE A 55 10.04 6.35 -3.90
C ILE A 55 8.94 7.21 -4.53
N SER A 56 8.56 8.27 -3.83
CA SER A 56 7.51 9.21 -4.18
C SER A 56 7.86 10.26 -5.26
N ALA A 57 9.00 10.17 -5.94
CA ALA A 57 9.49 11.19 -6.89
C ALA A 57 8.55 11.47 -8.09
N TYR A 58 7.45 10.73 -8.20
CA TYR A 58 6.41 10.86 -9.22
C TYR A 58 5.00 10.86 -8.60
N MET A 59 4.86 11.29 -7.34
CA MET A 59 3.56 11.37 -6.68
C MET A 59 2.64 12.43 -7.30
N PRO A 60 1.30 12.23 -7.22
CA PRO A 60 0.35 13.27 -7.58
C PRO A 60 0.59 14.57 -6.80
N THR A 61 0.43 15.71 -7.48
CA THR A 61 0.51 17.04 -6.87
C THR A 61 -0.36 17.11 -5.61
N GLY A 62 0.24 17.47 -4.47
CA GLY A 62 -0.46 17.66 -3.19
C GLY A 62 -0.37 16.49 -2.21
N TRP A 63 0.11 15.32 -2.65
CA TRP A 63 0.37 14.20 -1.72
C TRP A 63 1.65 14.36 -0.90
N GLU A 64 2.52 15.27 -1.34
CA GLU A 64 3.74 15.63 -0.67
C GLU A 64 3.94 17.14 -0.65
N ILE A 65 4.60 17.60 0.39
CA ILE A 65 5.06 18.99 0.55
C ILE A 65 6.54 19.01 0.86
N GLY A 66 7.23 20.06 0.42
CA GLY A 66 8.67 20.23 0.61
C GLY A 66 9.44 20.22 -0.69
N GLU A 67 10.76 20.12 -0.58
CA GLU A 67 11.69 20.10 -1.69
C GLU A 67 12.48 18.79 -1.71
N TYR A 68 12.69 18.24 -2.90
CA TYR A 68 13.53 17.07 -3.10
C TYR A 68 14.91 17.23 -2.45
N PRO A 69 15.41 16.23 -1.69
CA PRO A 69 14.84 14.89 -1.42
C PRO A 69 14.10 14.77 -0.08
N ASN A 70 13.67 15.89 0.52
CA ASN A 70 13.12 15.97 1.87
C ASN A 70 11.59 16.17 1.87
N GLU A 71 10.91 15.73 0.82
CA GLU A 71 9.46 15.75 0.77
C GLU A 71 8.85 14.97 1.94
N GLN A 72 7.73 15.49 2.44
CA GLN A 72 6.96 14.87 3.51
C GLN A 72 5.57 14.55 3.00
N ALA A 73 5.09 13.35 3.36
CA ALA A 73 3.71 12.98 3.10
C ALA A 73 2.76 13.97 3.77
N THR A 74 1.65 14.26 3.10
CA THR A 74 0.56 15.05 3.69
C THR A 74 -0.50 14.13 4.31
N ASP A 75 -1.42 14.73 5.06
CA ASP A 75 -2.64 14.08 5.54
C ASP A 75 -2.45 12.83 6.40
N GLY A 76 -1.28 12.62 7.03
CA GLY A 76 -1.06 11.46 7.91
C GLY A 76 -0.70 10.16 7.17
N PHE A 77 -0.19 10.24 5.94
CA PHE A 77 0.28 9.07 5.16
C PHE A 77 1.78 8.83 5.29
N GLU A 78 2.45 9.45 6.27
CA GLU A 78 3.82 9.09 6.61
C GLU A 78 3.86 7.60 6.94
N ARG A 79 4.87 6.90 6.44
CA ARG A 79 5.01 5.46 6.66
C ARG A 79 5.18 5.19 8.16
N GLN A 80 4.19 4.52 8.74
CA GLN A 80 4.13 4.21 10.15
C GLN A 80 3.32 2.94 10.40
N PHE A 81 3.73 2.20 11.42
CA PHE A 81 3.01 1.04 11.89
C PHE A 81 2.96 1.03 13.41
N ASN A 82 1.77 0.90 13.98
CA ASN A 82 1.56 0.75 15.40
C ASN A 82 1.19 -0.71 15.69
N ILE A 83 2.16 -1.46 16.25
CA ILE A 83 2.01 -2.90 16.49
C ILE A 83 0.91 -3.25 17.51
N ASP A 84 0.62 -2.36 18.47
CA ASP A 84 -0.36 -2.61 19.52
C ASP A 84 -1.80 -2.51 18.99
N THR A 85 -2.01 -1.64 18.00
CA THR A 85 -3.32 -1.37 17.39
C THR A 85 -3.52 -2.02 16.03
N GLY A 86 -2.43 -2.38 15.34
CA GLY A 86 -2.44 -2.81 13.95
C GLY A 86 -2.64 -1.68 12.95
N PHE A 87 -2.65 -0.42 13.38
CA PHE A 87 -2.75 0.72 12.47
C PHE A 87 -1.51 0.79 11.57
N TRP A 88 -1.75 0.74 10.27
CA TRP A 88 -0.73 0.86 9.24
C TRP A 88 -1.11 1.99 8.28
N ALA A 89 -0.23 2.97 8.16
CA ALA A 89 -0.37 4.06 7.21
C ALA A 89 0.91 4.21 6.40
N PHE A 90 0.75 4.45 5.10
CA PHE A 90 1.86 4.76 4.22
C PHE A 90 1.36 5.39 2.92
N GLN A 91 2.29 6.01 2.21
CA GLN A 91 2.16 6.28 0.80
C GLN A 91 3.42 5.84 0.06
N CYS A 92 3.25 5.39 -1.17
CA CYS A 92 4.38 5.06 -2.05
C CYS A 92 4.00 5.26 -3.51
N CYS A 93 5.02 5.36 -4.37
CA CYS A 93 4.84 5.39 -5.81
C CYS A 93 5.76 4.37 -6.47
N LEU A 94 5.25 3.67 -7.48
CA LEU A 94 6.02 2.69 -8.24
C LEU A 94 5.52 2.58 -9.68
N LYS A 95 6.39 2.10 -10.57
CA LYS A 95 5.95 1.69 -11.91
C LYS A 95 5.06 0.47 -11.78
N ASN A 96 3.81 0.62 -12.20
CA ASN A 96 2.80 -0.43 -12.09
C ASN A 96 2.94 -1.48 -13.20
N TYR A 97 4.07 -2.17 -13.23
CA TYR A 97 4.26 -3.31 -14.13
C TYR A 97 3.40 -4.48 -13.67
N ASP A 98 2.82 -5.20 -14.64
CA ASP A 98 2.02 -6.40 -14.41
C ASP A 98 0.88 -6.18 -13.39
N ASN A 99 0.35 -4.96 -13.30
CA ASN A 99 -0.71 -4.55 -12.36
C ASN A 99 -0.37 -4.85 -10.89
N VAL A 100 0.89 -4.67 -10.49
CA VAL A 100 1.37 -4.95 -9.13
C VAL A 100 0.57 -4.21 -8.03
N VAL A 101 0.08 -2.99 -8.30
CA VAL A 101 -0.75 -2.25 -7.34
C VAL A 101 -2.12 -2.92 -7.17
N GLU A 102 -2.76 -3.33 -8.25
CA GLU A 102 -4.03 -4.05 -8.22
C GLU A 102 -3.87 -5.40 -7.50
N HIS A 103 -2.81 -6.15 -7.81
CA HIS A 103 -2.48 -7.39 -7.11
C HIS A 103 -2.18 -7.18 -5.62
N PHE A 104 -1.52 -6.07 -5.25
CA PHE A 104 -1.36 -5.74 -3.85
C PHE A 104 -2.70 -5.54 -3.16
N LEU A 105 -3.64 -4.81 -3.78
CA LEU A 105 -4.97 -4.59 -3.20
C LEU A 105 -5.75 -5.90 -3.04
N THR A 106 -5.80 -6.73 -4.09
CA THR A 106 -6.66 -7.93 -4.11
C THR A 106 -6.04 -9.15 -3.43
N ASP A 107 -4.74 -9.39 -3.64
CA ASP A 107 -4.11 -10.64 -3.23
C ASP A 107 -3.50 -10.49 -1.84
N VAL A 108 -3.05 -9.29 -1.48
CA VAL A 108 -2.38 -9.02 -0.19
C VAL A 108 -3.30 -8.29 0.76
N LEU A 109 -3.63 -7.02 0.46
CA LEU A 109 -4.30 -6.11 1.38
C LEU A 109 -5.64 -6.68 1.86
N ALA A 110 -6.48 -7.17 0.94
CA ALA A 110 -7.76 -7.80 1.25
C ALA A 110 -7.66 -8.97 2.27
N ASN A 111 -6.55 -9.72 2.22
CA ASN A 111 -6.32 -10.86 3.09
C ASN A 111 -5.79 -10.43 4.48
N ILE A 112 -5.02 -9.34 4.56
CA ILE A 112 -4.30 -8.99 5.78
C ILE A 112 -4.98 -7.95 6.68
N ILE A 113 -5.98 -7.21 6.19
CA ILE A 113 -6.62 -6.14 6.97
C ILE A 113 -7.94 -6.55 7.63
N GLU A 114 -8.27 -5.93 8.75
CA GLU A 114 -9.57 -6.03 9.44
C GLU A 114 -10.52 -4.91 9.00
N SER A 115 -9.98 -3.72 8.72
CA SER A 115 -10.76 -2.56 8.30
C SER A 115 -9.88 -1.56 7.54
N SER A 116 -10.52 -0.67 6.78
CA SER A 116 -9.87 0.40 6.04
C SER A 116 -10.42 1.76 6.45
N GLU A 117 -9.53 2.71 6.72
CA GLU A 117 -9.87 4.13 6.86
C GLU A 117 -9.71 4.86 5.53
N HIS A 118 -8.68 4.51 4.75
CA HIS A 118 -8.42 5.12 3.44
C HIS A 118 -7.64 4.18 2.53
N ILE A 119 -8.11 4.01 1.30
CA ILE A 119 -7.39 3.30 0.24
C ILE A 119 -7.58 4.11 -1.04
N GLU A 120 -6.46 4.58 -1.59
CA GLU A 120 -6.47 5.44 -2.76
C GLU A 120 -5.34 5.07 -3.70
N THR A 121 -5.66 5.03 -5.00
CA THR A 121 -4.66 4.95 -6.06
C THR A 121 -4.82 6.10 -7.03
N LYS A 122 -3.71 6.55 -7.60
CA LYS A 122 -3.74 7.53 -8.68
C LYS A 122 -2.66 7.20 -9.71
N LEU A 123 -3.09 6.94 -10.93
CA LEU A 123 -2.18 6.81 -12.05
C LEU A 123 -1.65 8.20 -12.43
N GLU A 124 -0.40 8.24 -12.89
CA GLU A 124 0.30 9.46 -13.32
C GLU A 124 -0.50 10.29 -14.34
N GLU A 125 -1.27 9.63 -15.21
CA GLU A 125 -2.05 10.25 -16.28
C GLU A 125 -3.52 10.50 -15.91
N ASP A 126 -3.99 9.99 -14.77
CA ASP A 126 -5.37 10.16 -14.35
C ASP A 126 -5.53 11.56 -13.69
N ASP A 127 -6.56 12.31 -14.12
CA ASP A 127 -6.90 13.59 -13.49
C ASP A 127 -7.35 13.38 -12.03
N GLU A 128 -8.12 12.32 -11.80
CA GLU A 128 -8.75 11.99 -10.52
C GLU A 128 -8.19 10.72 -9.89
N SER A 129 -8.18 10.67 -8.57
CA SER A 129 -7.84 9.47 -7.82
C SER A 129 -8.97 8.44 -7.85
N LYS A 130 -8.62 7.17 -7.69
CA LYS A 130 -9.55 6.06 -7.45
C LYS A 130 -9.54 5.75 -5.95
N LEU A 131 -10.72 5.79 -5.33
CA LEU A 131 -10.88 5.39 -3.93
C LEU A 131 -11.45 3.97 -3.83
N PHE A 132 -11.10 3.31 -2.74
CA PHE A 132 -11.52 1.95 -2.45
C PHE A 132 -11.93 1.80 -0.98
N GLU A 133 -12.79 0.81 -0.74
CA GLU A 133 -13.23 0.40 0.59
C GLU A 133 -12.98 -1.09 0.80
N TYR A 134 -12.76 -1.48 2.05
CA TYR A 134 -12.75 -2.89 2.45
C TYR A 134 -14.15 -3.34 2.89
N VAL A 135 -14.75 -4.26 2.13
CA VAL A 135 -16.09 -4.77 2.36
C VAL A 135 -16.07 -6.29 2.32
N ASN A 136 -16.38 -6.94 3.45
CA ASN A 136 -16.54 -8.40 3.56
C ASN A 136 -15.36 -9.23 3.02
N GLY A 137 -14.12 -8.78 3.20
CA GLY A 137 -12.95 -9.51 2.72
C GLY A 137 -12.46 -9.07 1.34
N GLU A 138 -13.11 -8.09 0.71
CA GLU A 138 -12.77 -7.61 -0.64
C GLU A 138 -12.45 -6.12 -0.62
N ILE A 139 -11.56 -5.70 -1.53
CA ILE A 139 -11.28 -4.28 -1.80
C ILE A 139 -12.11 -3.87 -3.00
N VAL A 140 -13.09 -3.00 -2.78
CA VAL A 140 -14.05 -2.55 -3.80
C VAL A 140 -13.82 -1.09 -4.15
N ARG A 141 -13.88 -0.75 -5.44
CA ARG A 141 -13.80 0.63 -5.89
C ARG A 141 -15.06 1.39 -5.47
N VAL A 142 -14.89 2.59 -4.95
CA VAL A 142 -15.97 3.54 -4.68
C VAL A 142 -16.10 4.48 -5.87
N ASP A 143 -17.24 4.42 -6.55
CA ASP A 143 -17.58 5.41 -7.57
C ASP A 143 -18.39 6.53 -6.91
N PHE A 144 -17.85 7.74 -6.92
CA PHE A 144 -18.62 8.93 -6.52
C PHE A 144 -19.71 9.19 -7.56
N LYS A 145 -20.95 9.30 -7.10
CA LYS A 145 -22.10 9.71 -7.92
C LYS A 145 -22.20 11.22 -8.05
#